data_AF-A0AAV0WBK6-F1
#
_entry.id   AF-A0AAV0WBK6-F1
#
_cell.length_a   1.000
_cell.length_b   1.000
_cell.length_c   1.000
_cell.angle_alpha   90.00
_cell.angle_beta   90.00
_cell.angle_gamma   90.00
#
_symmetry.space_group_name_H-M   'P 1'
#
loop_
_entity.id
_entity.type
_entity.pdbx_description
1 polymer ?
#
loop_
_entity_poly.entity_id
_entity_poly.type
_entity_poly.pdbx_seq_one_letter_code
_entity_poly.pdbx_strand_id
1 'polypeptide(L)'
;MYCKHGDCKKFKLHILPTGEEAVVEVYSTSKNFNHKPDARYTSQIRGAERKIIAEKIKEKSAFKYRQECVLSVSPIKLMECGNLQTIKSPSMLRKLNSEQQLKGDFNRNDHFDVVLMAKEHPRLNMKVLESIEEPFNVTWASQQQLAIVQNVFKQGVLTTIHVDSTGSVVRPPQSSTKQTIYYYACVVRIGKIETVCPITDMVSATHDRETVTKWLKCFKDLVIAKDPSIWLPFKNVVTDFSWAFMHGISKAWNSKETIFEYLDMCHRILTGRETLSSSTVVITSCTNHYVKNILNHIKRNYPDDEKTAFYIARCVGLVFEMNNYEEIKHWFELLSTMILSNKSTEMCKAVSMEMKTYLKTNHGLVEYEIEKFDDDQNYSCGKTADTLYYAERKKSAFYHDFKQIFDSVKKIVSISSQNHNHLDVNSMYSEEYLLHFLIENVPYIPLWTKVMTTLVHLEERQSNASVESWFNLVKNHILAGKRRMKCGRFIENITQYEAQCFRQVELQIPRRICAIKKKS
;
A
#
# COMPACT_ATOMS: atom_id res chain seq x y z
N MET A 1 -28.00 42.78 17.75
CA MET A 1 -26.69 43.10 18.38
C MET A 1 -26.58 42.29 19.67
N TYR A 2 -25.58 41.41 19.79
CA TYR A 2 -25.39 40.59 21.00
C TYR A 2 -24.01 40.86 21.60
N CYS A 3 -23.91 41.54 22.73
CA CYS A 3 -22.66 41.63 23.49
C CYS A 3 -22.74 40.70 24.72
N LYS A 4 -21.67 39.96 25.00
CA LYS A 4 -21.60 39.01 26.12
C LYS A 4 -21.11 39.63 27.44
N HIS A 5 -20.62 40.87 27.39
CA HIS A 5 -20.20 41.62 28.58
C HIS A 5 -21.44 42.07 29.34
N GLY A 6 -21.60 41.62 30.59
CA GLY A 6 -22.76 41.95 31.43
C GLY A 6 -22.93 43.45 31.67
N ASP A 7 -21.81 44.17 31.70
CA ASP A 7 -21.73 45.62 31.97
C ASP A 7 -21.86 46.47 30.68
N CYS A 8 -22.03 45.83 29.53
CA CYS A 8 -22.15 46.51 28.25
C CYS A 8 -23.57 47.04 28.00
N LYS A 9 -23.67 48.13 27.22
CA LYS A 9 -24.95 48.71 26.81
C LYS A 9 -25.85 47.70 26.08
N LYS A 10 -27.14 47.79 26.35
CA LYS A 10 -28.22 47.02 25.73
C LYS A 10 -29.00 47.90 24.77
N PHE A 11 -29.50 47.29 23.70
CA PHE A 11 -30.32 47.98 22.71
C PHE A 11 -31.77 47.50 22.80
N LYS A 12 -32.72 48.43 22.74
CA LYS A 12 -34.14 48.16 22.56
C LYS A 12 -34.53 48.69 21.20
N LEU A 13 -35.05 47.81 20.35
CA LEU A 13 -35.58 48.16 19.04
C LEU A 13 -37.08 48.37 19.17
N HIS A 14 -37.56 49.50 18.69
CA HIS A 14 -38.98 49.79 18.57
C HIS A 14 -39.29 49.93 17.08
N ILE A 15 -40.10 49.02 16.56
CA ILE A 15 -40.40 48.93 15.14
C ILE A 15 -41.77 49.57 14.93
N LEU A 16 -41.80 50.70 14.25
CA LEU A 16 -43.01 51.43 13.89
C LEU A 16 -43.33 51.11 12.41
N PRO A 17 -44.39 50.35 12.13
CA PRO A 17 -44.81 50.10 10.76
C PRO A 17 -45.44 51.37 10.18
N THR A 18 -44.87 51.87 9.08
CA THR A 18 -45.37 53.04 8.35
C THR A 18 -45.64 52.65 6.89
N GLY A 19 -46.79 52.01 6.65
CA GLY A 19 -47.18 51.60 5.30
C GLY A 19 -46.21 50.57 4.69
N GLU A 20 -45.59 50.89 3.55
CA GLU A 20 -44.67 49.99 2.83
C GLU A 20 -43.27 49.90 3.47
N GLU A 21 -42.90 50.83 4.36
CA GLU A 21 -41.61 50.85 5.04
C GLU A 21 -41.76 50.70 6.56
N ALA A 22 -40.76 50.14 7.22
CA ALA A 22 -40.69 50.04 8.67
C ALA A 22 -39.63 51.01 9.22
N VAL A 23 -40.04 51.94 10.08
CA VAL A 23 -39.12 52.78 10.84
C VAL A 23 -38.69 52.03 12.08
N VAL A 24 -37.38 51.84 12.26
CA VAL A 24 -36.81 51.16 13.43
C VAL A 24 -36.11 52.18 14.32
N GLU A 25 -36.74 52.52 15.44
CA GLU A 25 -36.13 53.34 16.47
C GLU A 25 -35.23 52.47 17.36
N VAL A 26 -33.99 52.90 17.57
CA VAL A 26 -32.98 52.15 18.32
C VAL A 26 -32.61 52.91 19.59
N TYR A 27 -33.05 52.40 20.73
CA TYR A 27 -32.72 52.94 22.04
C TYR A 27 -31.54 52.19 22.66
N SER A 28 -30.66 52.90 23.36
CA SER A 28 -29.49 52.34 24.03
C SER A 28 -29.49 52.68 25.51
N THR A 29 -29.12 51.74 26.38
CA THR A 29 -29.05 51.97 27.84
C THR A 29 -27.87 52.84 28.28
N SER A 30 -26.88 53.09 27.41
CA SER A 30 -25.80 54.05 27.67
C SER A 30 -25.14 54.55 26.37
N LYS A 31 -24.32 55.60 26.46
CA LYS A 31 -23.56 56.15 25.31
C LYS A 31 -22.38 55.25 24.92
N ASN A 32 -21.62 54.75 25.89
CA ASN A 32 -20.35 54.04 25.66
C ASN A 32 -20.47 52.51 25.79
N PHE A 33 -19.58 51.79 25.10
CA PHE A 33 -19.40 50.35 25.32
C PHE A 33 -18.45 50.13 26.50
N ASN A 34 -18.93 49.54 27.59
CA ASN A 34 -18.09 49.19 28.75
C ASN A 34 -17.74 47.71 28.68
N HIS A 35 -16.47 47.42 28.37
CA HIS A 35 -15.91 46.07 28.34
C HIS A 35 -14.73 46.00 29.29
N LYS A 36 -14.63 44.93 30.08
CA LYS A 36 -13.47 44.74 30.97
C LYS A 36 -12.20 44.52 30.11
N PRO A 37 -11.06 45.16 30.43
CA PRO A 37 -9.84 45.09 29.62
C PRO A 37 -9.35 43.66 29.31
N ASP A 38 -9.53 42.74 30.27
CA ASP A 38 -9.05 41.36 30.17
C ASP A 38 -10.10 40.37 29.64
N ALA A 39 -11.35 40.79 29.53
CA ALA A 39 -12.43 39.90 29.10
C ALA A 39 -12.61 39.99 27.58
N ARG A 40 -12.20 38.95 26.85
CA ARG A 40 -12.44 38.85 25.40
C ARG A 40 -13.41 37.72 25.08
N TYR A 41 -14.55 38.08 24.51
CA TYR A 41 -15.58 37.11 24.13
C TYR A 41 -15.75 37.02 22.61
N THR A 42 -15.92 35.79 22.13
CA THR A 42 -16.42 35.50 20.77
C THR A 42 -17.91 35.15 20.83
N SER A 43 -18.62 35.31 19.72
CA SER A 43 -20.05 35.03 19.62
C SER A 43 -20.36 33.63 19.10
N GLN A 44 -21.53 33.11 19.48
CA GLN A 44 -22.07 31.92 18.83
C GLN A 44 -22.48 32.24 17.38
N ILE A 45 -22.40 31.23 16.51
CA ILE A 45 -22.80 31.28 15.11
C ILE A 45 -24.21 30.68 14.99
N ARG A 46 -25.20 31.49 14.61
CA ARG A 46 -26.62 31.09 14.52
C ARG A 46 -27.27 31.53 13.21
N GLY A 47 -28.37 30.90 12.83
CA GLY A 47 -29.23 31.33 11.72
C GLY A 47 -28.48 31.48 10.38
N ALA A 48 -28.73 32.59 9.67
CA ALA A 48 -28.12 32.89 8.37
C ALA A 48 -26.60 32.96 8.41
N GLU A 49 -26.01 33.49 9.49
CA GLU A 49 -24.56 33.56 9.68
C GLU A 49 -23.93 32.15 9.65
N ARG A 50 -24.62 31.15 10.23
CA ARG A 50 -24.17 29.75 10.22
C ARG A 50 -24.09 29.17 8.81
N LYS A 51 -25.06 29.50 7.95
CA LYS A 51 -25.07 29.07 6.55
C LYS A 51 -23.93 29.72 5.76
N ILE A 52 -23.76 31.04 5.88
CA ILE A 52 -22.72 31.79 5.18
C ILE A 52 -21.31 31.30 5.57
N ILE A 53 -21.07 31.15 6.87
CA ILE A 53 -19.76 30.68 7.35
C ILE A 53 -19.51 29.23 6.93
N ALA A 54 -20.54 28.39 6.91
CA ALA A 54 -20.40 27.00 6.46
C ALA A 54 -19.94 26.90 5.01
N GLU A 55 -20.51 27.69 4.09
CA GLU A 55 -20.09 27.70 2.69
C GLU A 55 -18.63 28.19 2.57
N LYS A 56 -18.25 29.26 3.29
CA LYS A 56 -16.86 29.75 3.28
C LYS A 56 -15.86 28.73 3.81
N ILE A 57 -16.22 27.93 4.83
CA ILE A 57 -15.35 26.88 5.38
C ILE A 57 -15.18 25.73 4.39
N LYS A 58 -16.21 25.43 3.60
CA LYS A 58 -16.17 24.38 2.56
C LYS A 58 -15.10 24.68 1.51
N GLU A 59 -14.91 25.94 1.15
CA GLU A 59 -13.95 26.39 0.14
C GLU A 59 -12.50 26.38 0.62
N LYS A 60 -12.23 26.87 1.85
CA LYS A 60 -10.85 27.20 2.30
C LYS A 60 -10.40 26.54 3.60
N SER A 61 -11.19 25.65 4.19
CA SER A 61 -10.99 25.05 5.53
C SER A 61 -11.25 26.00 6.70
N ALA A 62 -11.61 25.42 7.85
CA ALA A 62 -11.89 26.16 9.08
C ALA A 62 -10.66 26.91 9.62
N PHE A 63 -9.46 26.36 9.42
CA PHE A 63 -8.22 26.98 9.88
C PHE A 63 -7.91 28.25 9.08
N LYS A 64 -7.87 28.15 7.74
CA LYS A 64 -7.57 29.28 6.86
C LYS A 64 -8.64 30.37 6.96
N TYR A 65 -9.92 29.98 7.00
CA TYR A 65 -11.02 30.92 7.25
C TYR A 65 -10.80 31.71 8.55
N ARG A 66 -10.44 31.02 9.64
CA ARG A 66 -10.15 31.69 10.91
C ARG A 66 -8.91 32.58 10.82
N GLN A 67 -7.85 32.12 10.17
CA GLN A 67 -6.62 32.88 9.98
C GLN A 67 -6.91 34.20 9.25
N GLU A 68 -7.66 34.16 8.17
CA GLU A 68 -8.12 35.35 7.46
C GLU A 68 -8.94 36.28 8.35
N CYS A 69 -9.88 35.73 9.15
CA CYS A 69 -10.64 36.53 10.11
C CYS A 69 -9.72 37.20 11.13
N VAL A 70 -8.69 36.53 11.64
CA VAL A 70 -7.73 37.12 12.59
C VAL A 70 -6.91 38.23 11.93
N LEU A 71 -6.38 37.98 10.72
CA LEU A 71 -5.56 38.94 9.99
C LEU A 71 -6.35 40.17 9.52
N SER A 72 -7.67 40.03 9.33
CA SER A 72 -8.53 41.13 8.88
C SER A 72 -8.89 42.16 9.97
N VAL A 73 -8.56 41.90 11.25
CA VAL A 73 -8.93 42.80 12.36
C VAL A 73 -7.74 43.65 12.79
N SER A 74 -7.95 44.98 12.85
CA SER A 74 -6.95 45.92 13.39
C SER A 74 -6.64 45.65 14.87
N PRO A 75 -5.35 45.67 15.29
CA PRO A 75 -4.93 45.51 16.69
C PRO A 75 -5.62 46.48 17.66
N ILE A 76 -5.85 47.71 17.25
CA ILE A 76 -6.50 48.76 18.05
C ILE A 76 -7.95 48.34 18.38
N LYS A 77 -8.71 47.89 17.37
CA LYS A 77 -10.07 47.37 17.56
C LYS A 77 -10.11 46.08 18.38
N LEU A 78 -9.08 45.23 18.28
CA LEU A 78 -8.96 44.03 19.11
C LEU A 78 -8.79 44.40 20.58
N MET A 79 -7.96 45.41 20.88
CA MET A 79 -7.62 45.85 22.24
C MET A 79 -8.76 46.62 22.91
N GLU A 80 -9.37 47.57 22.21
CA GLU A 80 -10.37 48.51 22.77
C GLU A 80 -11.78 47.91 22.92
N CYS A 81 -12.19 47.02 22.01
CA CYS A 81 -13.60 46.63 21.91
C CYS A 81 -13.97 45.34 22.65
N GLY A 82 -13.06 44.58 23.24
CA GLY A 82 -13.34 43.37 24.06
C GLY A 82 -14.25 42.27 23.47
N ASN A 83 -14.68 42.43 22.21
CA ASN A 83 -15.81 41.73 21.61
C ASN A 83 -15.42 41.30 20.19
N LEU A 84 -14.98 40.05 20.07
CA LEU A 84 -14.33 39.48 18.89
C LEU A 84 -15.35 38.80 17.96
N GLN A 85 -16.44 39.49 17.62
CA GLN A 85 -17.57 38.85 16.92
C GLN A 85 -17.21 38.28 15.56
N THR A 86 -16.25 38.90 14.87
CA THR A 86 -15.74 38.47 13.57
C THR A 86 -14.83 37.25 13.67
N ILE A 87 -14.17 37.03 14.82
CA ILE A 87 -13.24 35.92 15.03
C ILE A 87 -13.95 34.83 15.84
N LYS A 88 -14.33 33.75 15.17
CA LYS A 88 -14.99 32.60 15.81
C LYS A 88 -13.98 31.66 16.48
N SER A 89 -14.43 30.97 17.53
CA SER A 89 -13.56 29.99 18.19
C SER A 89 -13.24 28.80 17.28
N PRO A 90 -12.04 28.20 17.40
CA PRO A 90 -11.71 26.99 16.66
C PRO A 90 -12.68 25.82 16.92
N SER A 91 -13.21 25.70 18.14
CA SER A 91 -14.18 24.65 18.49
C SER A 91 -15.51 24.82 17.75
N MET A 92 -16.00 26.05 17.63
CA MET A 92 -17.24 26.36 16.90
C MET A 92 -17.11 26.07 15.41
N LEU A 93 -15.99 26.50 14.80
CA LEU A 93 -15.73 26.26 13.37
C LEU A 93 -15.55 24.76 13.08
N ARG A 94 -14.87 24.02 13.98
CA ARG A 94 -14.77 22.55 13.89
C ARG A 94 -16.14 21.87 13.99
N LYS A 95 -16.99 22.29 14.93
CA LYS A 95 -18.35 21.77 15.06
C LYS A 95 -19.17 22.04 13.79
N LEU A 96 -19.11 23.26 13.26
CA LEU A 96 -19.80 23.63 12.03
C LEU A 96 -19.33 22.79 10.83
N ASN A 97 -18.02 22.60 10.68
CA ASN A 97 -17.46 21.73 9.65
C ASN A 97 -17.94 20.27 9.81
N SER A 98 -17.96 19.74 11.04
CA SER A 98 -18.47 18.39 11.32
C SER A 98 -19.94 18.23 10.96
N GLU A 99 -20.79 19.22 11.29
CA GLU A 99 -22.22 19.18 10.95
C GLU A 99 -22.45 19.20 9.44
N GLN A 100 -21.68 19.99 8.68
CA GLN A 100 -21.80 19.99 7.22
C GLN A 100 -21.40 18.66 6.62
N GLN A 101 -20.32 18.08 7.13
CA GLN A 101 -19.86 16.78 6.68
C GLN A 101 -20.86 15.65 6.98
N LEU A 102 -21.60 15.72 8.09
CA LEU A 102 -22.60 14.72 8.45
C LEU A 102 -23.85 14.73 7.55
N LYS A 103 -24.11 15.81 6.80
CA LYS A 103 -25.30 15.89 5.93
C LYS A 103 -25.30 14.90 4.77
N GLY A 104 -24.13 14.46 4.33
CA GLY A 104 -23.98 13.47 3.26
C GLY A 104 -23.79 12.04 3.77
N ASP A 105 -23.81 11.83 5.09
CA ASP A 105 -23.62 10.52 5.68
C ASP A 105 -24.95 9.80 5.86
N PHE A 106 -24.97 8.47 5.65
CA PHE A 106 -26.14 7.63 5.96
C PHE A 106 -26.34 7.47 7.46
N ASN A 107 -25.25 7.41 8.23
CA ASN A 107 -25.31 7.31 9.69
C ASN A 107 -24.14 8.02 10.37
N ARG A 108 -24.28 8.48 11.61
CA ARG A 108 -23.14 9.06 12.36
C ARG A 108 -22.07 8.03 12.73
N ASN A 109 -22.45 6.78 12.96
CA ASN A 109 -21.56 5.67 13.28
C ASN A 109 -20.95 5.10 11.98
N ASP A 110 -19.62 4.94 11.95
CA ASP A 110 -18.88 4.48 10.77
C ASP A 110 -19.31 3.09 10.26
N HIS A 111 -19.72 2.18 11.16
CA HIS A 111 -20.16 0.83 10.81
C HIS A 111 -21.54 0.83 10.16
N PHE A 112 -22.52 1.40 10.84
CA PHE A 112 -23.88 1.50 10.32
C PHE A 112 -23.98 2.33 9.04
N ASP A 113 -23.11 3.33 8.88
CA ASP A 113 -23.03 4.13 7.66
C ASP A 113 -22.71 3.26 6.44
N VAL A 114 -21.76 2.33 6.59
CA VAL A 114 -21.32 1.46 5.49
C VAL A 114 -22.29 0.30 5.27
N VAL A 115 -22.94 -0.21 6.33
CA VAL A 115 -24.04 -1.19 6.20
C VAL A 115 -25.22 -0.60 5.41
N LEU A 116 -25.63 0.65 5.73
CA LEU A 116 -26.68 1.33 4.98
C LEU A 116 -26.25 1.62 3.54
N MET A 117 -25.01 2.08 3.34
CA MET A 117 -24.45 2.28 2.00
C MET A 117 -24.50 1.00 1.15
N ALA A 118 -24.18 -0.16 1.72
CA ALA A 118 -24.24 -1.44 1.01
C ALA A 118 -25.68 -1.79 0.56
N LYS A 119 -26.68 -1.45 1.37
CA LYS A 119 -28.11 -1.64 1.05
C LYS A 119 -28.60 -0.69 -0.04
N GLU A 120 -28.19 0.58 0.03
CA GLU A 120 -28.58 1.63 -0.92
C GLU A 120 -27.83 1.52 -2.26
N HIS A 121 -26.68 0.84 -2.30
CA HIS A 121 -25.83 0.73 -3.48
C HIS A 121 -25.48 -0.72 -3.84
N PRO A 122 -26.46 -1.57 -4.21
CA PRO A 122 -26.24 -2.98 -4.52
C PRO A 122 -25.23 -3.21 -5.66
N ARG A 123 -25.10 -2.25 -6.58
CA ARG A 123 -24.11 -2.28 -7.69
C ARG A 123 -22.65 -2.32 -7.25
N LEU A 124 -22.36 -2.02 -5.98
CA LEU A 124 -21.00 -2.07 -5.42
C LEU A 124 -20.58 -3.48 -4.99
N ASN A 125 -21.53 -4.43 -4.90
CA ASN A 125 -21.29 -5.78 -4.38
C ASN A 125 -20.55 -5.76 -3.04
N MET A 126 -20.93 -4.82 -2.16
CA MET A 126 -20.31 -4.65 -0.85
C MET A 126 -20.67 -5.81 0.07
N LYS A 127 -19.67 -6.36 0.77
CA LYS A 127 -19.88 -7.22 1.93
C LYS A 127 -19.37 -6.51 3.17
N VAL A 128 -20.25 -6.42 4.15
CA VAL A 128 -20.05 -5.75 5.43
C VAL A 128 -20.65 -6.63 6.49
N LEU A 129 -19.95 -6.81 7.60
CA LEU A 129 -20.48 -7.52 8.76
C LEU A 129 -21.57 -6.67 9.41
N GLU A 130 -22.72 -7.24 9.75
CA GLU A 130 -23.80 -6.46 10.37
C GLU A 130 -23.51 -6.16 11.85
N SER A 131 -22.78 -7.04 12.54
CA SER A 131 -22.40 -6.87 13.95
C SER A 131 -21.22 -5.91 14.13
N ILE A 132 -21.32 -5.04 15.14
CA ILE A 132 -20.26 -4.10 15.57
C ILE A 132 -19.21 -4.79 16.44
N GLU A 133 -19.52 -5.96 16.99
CA GLU A 133 -18.61 -6.72 17.86
C GLU A 133 -17.47 -7.36 17.08
N GLU A 134 -17.67 -7.57 15.78
CA GLU A 134 -16.65 -8.12 14.89
C GLU A 134 -15.66 -7.05 14.41
N PRO A 135 -14.41 -7.43 14.08
CA PRO A 135 -13.44 -6.51 13.52
C PRO A 135 -13.98 -5.83 12.26
N PHE A 136 -13.86 -4.50 12.21
CA PHE A 136 -14.34 -3.71 11.09
C PHE A 136 -13.70 -4.15 9.77
N ASN A 137 -14.52 -4.70 8.88
CA ASN A 137 -14.10 -5.21 7.57
C ASN A 137 -15.21 -4.94 6.54
N VAL A 138 -14.81 -4.34 5.42
CA VAL A 138 -15.67 -3.97 4.30
C VAL A 138 -14.93 -4.38 3.04
N THR A 139 -15.52 -5.25 2.22
CA THR A 139 -14.98 -5.62 0.90
C THR A 139 -15.95 -5.20 -0.19
N TRP A 140 -15.45 -4.77 -1.35
CA TRP A 140 -16.31 -4.50 -2.50
C TRP A 140 -15.62 -4.76 -3.84
N ALA A 141 -16.45 -4.96 -4.86
CA ALA A 141 -16.03 -5.01 -6.25
C ALA A 141 -17.21 -4.50 -7.11
N SER A 142 -17.15 -3.24 -7.53
CA SER A 142 -18.24 -2.60 -8.27
C SER A 142 -18.46 -3.26 -9.63
N GLN A 143 -19.67 -3.12 -10.19
CA GLN A 143 -19.96 -3.63 -11.53
C GLN A 143 -19.00 -3.09 -12.60
N GLN A 144 -18.52 -1.85 -12.42
CA GLN A 144 -17.52 -1.20 -13.25
C GLN A 144 -16.16 -1.91 -13.15
N GLN A 145 -15.71 -2.22 -11.93
CA GLN A 145 -14.47 -2.99 -11.73
C GLN A 145 -14.56 -4.38 -12.36
N LEU A 146 -15.68 -5.09 -12.16
CA LEU A 146 -15.90 -6.38 -12.81
C LEU A 146 -15.91 -6.24 -14.35
N ALA A 147 -16.46 -5.17 -14.91
CA ALA A 147 -16.42 -4.93 -16.35
C ALA A 147 -15.00 -4.66 -16.87
N ILE A 148 -14.13 -4.00 -16.09
CA ILE A 148 -12.69 -3.87 -16.42
C ILE A 148 -12.05 -5.26 -16.51
N VAL A 149 -12.31 -6.16 -15.57
CA VAL A 149 -11.80 -7.54 -15.60
C VAL A 149 -12.23 -8.27 -16.87
N GLN A 150 -13.51 -8.15 -17.25
CA GLN A 150 -14.02 -8.77 -18.49
C GLN A 150 -13.34 -8.19 -19.74
N ASN A 151 -13.14 -6.87 -19.78
CA ASN A 151 -12.47 -6.22 -20.90
C ASN A 151 -11.00 -6.64 -21.03
N VAL A 152 -10.30 -6.78 -19.91
CA VAL A 152 -8.93 -7.27 -19.86
C VAL A 152 -8.87 -8.71 -20.37
N PHE A 153 -9.73 -9.58 -19.87
CA PHE A 153 -9.79 -10.98 -20.30
C PHE A 153 -10.03 -11.11 -21.81
N LYS A 154 -11.01 -10.38 -22.35
CA LYS A 154 -11.35 -10.39 -23.79
C LYS A 154 -10.23 -9.90 -24.69
N GLN A 155 -9.32 -9.07 -24.19
CA GLN A 155 -8.18 -8.60 -24.98
C GLN A 155 -7.13 -9.70 -25.17
N GLY A 156 -7.17 -10.80 -24.41
CA GLY A 156 -6.23 -11.91 -24.52
C GLY A 156 -4.79 -11.54 -24.14
N VAL A 157 -4.58 -10.37 -23.53
CA VAL A 157 -3.26 -9.91 -23.11
C VAL A 157 -2.93 -10.48 -21.73
N LEU A 158 -1.74 -11.07 -21.60
CA LEU A 158 -1.20 -11.50 -20.32
C LEU A 158 -1.20 -10.33 -19.33
N THR A 159 -2.05 -10.41 -18.31
CA THR A 159 -2.23 -9.33 -17.34
C THR A 159 -1.80 -9.78 -15.96
N THR A 160 -0.95 -8.95 -15.35
CA THR A 160 -0.50 -9.08 -13.96
C THR A 160 -1.41 -8.25 -13.05
N ILE A 161 -1.83 -8.83 -11.92
CA ILE A 161 -2.45 -8.07 -10.83
C ILE A 161 -1.36 -7.67 -9.84
N HIS A 162 -1.49 -6.48 -9.26
CA HIS A 162 -0.68 -6.05 -8.12
C HIS A 162 -1.59 -5.88 -6.90
N VAL A 163 -1.19 -6.44 -5.76
CA VAL A 163 -1.96 -6.40 -4.51
C VAL A 163 -1.09 -5.94 -3.36
N ASP A 164 -1.57 -4.92 -2.66
CA ASP A 164 -0.94 -4.36 -1.49
C ASP A 164 -1.99 -3.67 -0.60
N SER A 165 -1.55 -3.12 0.54
CA SER A 165 -2.35 -2.36 1.48
C SER A 165 -1.66 -1.10 1.95
N THR A 166 -2.45 -0.10 2.33
CA THR A 166 -1.93 1.15 2.87
C THR A 166 -2.77 1.66 4.04
N GLY A 167 -2.10 2.18 5.06
CA GLY A 167 -2.75 2.76 6.23
C GLY A 167 -3.09 4.25 6.06
N SER A 168 -3.72 4.81 7.11
CA SER A 168 -3.93 6.26 7.30
C SER A 168 -4.91 6.96 6.35
N VAL A 169 -5.55 6.24 5.42
CA VAL A 169 -6.58 6.84 4.54
C VAL A 169 -7.96 6.86 5.20
N VAL A 170 -8.30 5.81 5.96
CA VAL A 170 -9.56 5.68 6.71
C VAL A 170 -9.28 5.83 8.21
N ARG A 171 -10.19 6.49 8.93
CA ARG A 171 -10.13 6.59 10.39
C ARG A 171 -10.62 5.30 11.04
N PRO A 172 -10.12 4.94 12.24
CA PRO A 172 -10.74 3.91 13.05
C PRO A 172 -12.23 4.21 13.31
N PRO A 173 -13.11 3.21 13.15
CA PRO A 173 -14.49 3.30 13.63
C PRO A 173 -14.50 3.62 15.13
N GLN A 174 -15.55 4.30 15.60
CA GLN A 174 -15.68 4.67 17.01
C GLN A 174 -15.66 3.47 17.97
N SER A 175 -16.05 2.30 17.49
CA SER A 175 -16.06 1.03 18.24
C SER A 175 -14.72 0.27 18.21
N SER A 176 -13.76 0.69 17.38
CA SER A 176 -12.52 -0.06 17.18
C SER A 176 -11.47 0.24 18.26
N THR A 177 -10.91 -0.80 18.86
CA THR A 177 -9.73 -0.71 19.73
C THR A 177 -8.42 -0.52 18.95
N LYS A 178 -8.42 -0.84 17.65
CA LYS A 178 -7.25 -0.69 16.76
C LYS A 178 -7.12 0.74 16.28
N GLN A 179 -5.89 1.27 16.33
CA GLN A 179 -5.58 2.63 15.89
C GLN A 179 -5.37 2.77 14.37
N THR A 180 -5.10 1.66 13.68
CA THR A 180 -4.81 1.66 12.23
C THR A 180 -5.85 0.83 11.49
N ILE A 181 -6.47 1.45 10.48
CA ILE A 181 -7.30 0.80 9.47
C ILE A 181 -6.51 0.79 8.16
N TYR A 182 -6.48 -0.37 7.52
CA TYR A 182 -5.80 -0.60 6.26
C TYR A 182 -6.80 -0.57 5.11
N TYR A 183 -6.43 0.10 4.04
CA TYR A 183 -7.07 0.03 2.74
C TYR A 183 -6.25 -0.88 1.84
N TYR A 184 -6.90 -1.88 1.26
CA TYR A 184 -6.34 -2.88 0.37
C TYR A 184 -6.90 -2.67 -1.02
N ALA A 185 -6.05 -2.84 -2.03
CA ALA A 185 -6.49 -2.79 -3.42
C ALA A 185 -5.79 -3.90 -4.22
N CYS A 186 -6.56 -4.58 -5.07
CA CYS A 186 -6.02 -5.30 -6.20
C CYS A 186 -6.14 -4.39 -7.42
N VAL A 187 -5.03 -4.16 -8.13
CA VAL A 187 -5.02 -3.28 -9.31
C VAL A 187 -4.43 -3.98 -10.52
N VAL A 188 -4.86 -3.54 -11.70
CA VAL A 188 -4.34 -3.96 -13.00
C VAL A 188 -3.88 -2.74 -13.79
N ARG A 189 -2.80 -2.90 -14.56
CA ARG A 189 -2.31 -1.86 -15.47
C ARG A 189 -2.83 -2.14 -16.88
N ILE A 190 -3.60 -1.22 -17.43
CA ILE A 190 -4.13 -1.32 -18.80
C ILE A 190 -3.12 -0.70 -19.75
N GLY A 191 -2.34 -1.55 -20.44
CA GLY A 191 -1.21 -1.13 -21.28
C GLY A 191 -1.54 -0.07 -22.33
N LYS A 192 -2.65 -0.24 -23.08
CA LYS A 192 -3.04 0.65 -24.19
C LYS A 192 -3.23 2.12 -23.78
N ILE A 193 -3.66 2.38 -22.54
CA ILE A 193 -3.95 3.73 -22.04
C ILE A 193 -3.04 4.15 -20.88
N GLU A 194 -2.11 3.29 -20.46
CA GLU A 194 -1.21 3.49 -19.31
C GLU A 194 -1.91 3.86 -17.99
N THR A 195 -3.11 3.30 -17.77
CA THR A 195 -3.93 3.56 -16.57
C THR A 195 -3.88 2.38 -15.61
N VAL A 196 -3.73 2.67 -14.33
CA VAL A 196 -3.87 1.69 -13.25
C VAL A 196 -5.30 1.73 -12.75
N CYS A 197 -5.99 0.59 -12.78
CA CYS A 197 -7.38 0.46 -12.39
C CYS A 197 -7.50 -0.52 -11.21
N PRO A 198 -8.21 -0.17 -10.13
CA PRO A 198 -8.57 -1.14 -9.10
C PRO A 198 -9.61 -2.11 -9.66
N ILE A 199 -9.53 -3.38 -9.24
CA ILE A 199 -10.48 -4.43 -9.63
C ILE A 199 -11.26 -4.99 -8.44
N THR A 200 -10.75 -4.79 -7.22
CA THR A 200 -11.44 -5.03 -5.96
C THR A 200 -10.70 -4.34 -4.83
N ASP A 201 -11.43 -4.03 -3.78
CA ASP A 201 -10.95 -3.24 -2.66
C ASP A 201 -11.47 -3.81 -1.34
N MET A 202 -10.71 -3.55 -0.28
CA MET A 202 -11.12 -3.85 1.09
C MET A 202 -10.64 -2.76 2.04
N VAL A 203 -11.45 -2.46 3.05
CA VAL A 203 -11.05 -1.68 4.22
C VAL A 203 -11.16 -2.59 5.43
N SER A 204 -10.06 -2.81 6.16
CA SER A 204 -10.05 -3.72 7.30
C SER A 204 -9.21 -3.21 8.48
N ALA A 205 -9.68 -3.51 9.69
CA ALA A 205 -8.95 -3.36 10.95
C ALA A 205 -7.95 -4.50 11.21
N THR A 206 -8.00 -5.57 10.42
CA THR A 206 -7.13 -6.75 10.51
C THR A 206 -6.23 -6.88 9.28
N HIS A 207 -5.02 -7.42 9.50
CA HIS A 207 -4.06 -7.78 8.46
C HIS A 207 -3.57 -9.20 8.76
N ASP A 208 -4.39 -10.18 8.37
CA ASP A 208 -4.11 -11.59 8.58
C ASP A 208 -4.52 -12.43 7.37
N ARG A 209 -4.05 -13.67 7.36
CA ARG A 209 -4.31 -14.65 6.30
C ARG A 209 -5.80 -14.87 6.05
N GLU A 210 -6.61 -14.97 7.10
CA GLU A 210 -8.03 -15.32 6.97
C GLU A 210 -8.81 -14.19 6.30
N THR A 211 -8.58 -12.95 6.75
CA THR A 211 -9.17 -11.73 6.23
C THR A 211 -8.86 -11.56 4.74
N VAL A 212 -7.58 -11.67 4.36
CA VAL A 212 -7.16 -11.56 2.96
C VAL A 212 -7.74 -12.71 2.12
N THR A 213 -7.74 -13.95 2.64
CA THR A 213 -8.34 -15.10 1.94
C THR A 213 -9.82 -14.86 1.65
N LYS A 214 -10.60 -14.42 2.64
CA LYS A 214 -12.04 -14.17 2.49
C LYS A 214 -12.32 -13.10 1.43
N TRP A 215 -11.55 -12.01 1.44
CA TRP A 215 -11.66 -10.95 0.44
C TRP A 215 -11.36 -11.45 -0.98
N LEU A 216 -10.23 -12.12 -1.19
CA LEU A 216 -9.83 -12.60 -2.51
C LEU A 216 -10.76 -13.72 -3.04
N LYS A 217 -11.32 -14.56 -2.16
CA LYS A 217 -12.37 -15.52 -2.50
C LYS A 217 -13.66 -14.82 -2.91
N CYS A 218 -14.10 -13.82 -2.15
CA CYS A 218 -15.29 -13.03 -2.50
C CYS A 218 -15.15 -12.42 -3.91
N PHE A 219 -13.99 -11.85 -4.23
CA PHE A 219 -13.74 -11.33 -5.57
C PHE A 219 -13.81 -12.43 -6.65
N LYS A 220 -13.16 -13.56 -6.42
CA LYS A 220 -13.22 -14.73 -7.33
C LYS A 220 -14.67 -15.18 -7.56
N ASP A 221 -15.46 -15.30 -6.50
CA ASP A 221 -16.85 -15.72 -6.58
C ASP A 221 -17.70 -14.73 -7.39
N LEU A 222 -17.45 -13.41 -7.25
CA LEU A 222 -18.12 -12.37 -8.03
C LEU A 222 -17.75 -12.43 -9.53
N VAL A 223 -16.50 -12.73 -9.85
CA VAL A 223 -16.07 -12.91 -11.25
C VAL A 223 -16.74 -14.15 -11.86
N ILE A 224 -16.70 -15.29 -11.15
CA ILE A 224 -17.33 -16.54 -11.60
C ILE A 224 -18.85 -16.39 -11.74
N ALA A 225 -19.51 -15.73 -10.79
CA ALA A 225 -20.95 -15.49 -10.86
C ALA A 225 -21.36 -14.63 -12.07
N LYS A 226 -20.47 -13.77 -12.54
CA LYS A 226 -20.70 -12.96 -13.75
C LYS A 226 -20.50 -13.77 -15.03
N ASP A 227 -19.43 -14.56 -15.09
CA ASP A 227 -19.13 -15.49 -16.17
C ASP A 227 -18.05 -16.50 -15.73
N PRO A 228 -18.38 -17.79 -15.55
CA PRO A 228 -17.43 -18.81 -15.13
C PRO A 228 -16.24 -19.00 -16.08
N SER A 229 -16.41 -18.69 -17.38
CA SER A 229 -15.35 -18.87 -18.38
C SER A 229 -14.22 -17.83 -18.26
N ILE A 230 -14.47 -16.74 -17.55
CA ILE A 230 -13.51 -15.65 -17.34
C ILE A 230 -12.51 -16.00 -16.24
N TRP A 231 -12.90 -16.82 -15.27
CA TRP A 231 -11.96 -17.28 -14.26
C TRP A 231 -11.04 -18.36 -14.84
N LEU A 232 -9.73 -18.18 -14.91
CA LEU A 232 -8.84 -17.23 -14.24
C LEU A 232 -8.34 -16.14 -15.22
N PRO A 233 -8.67 -14.84 -15.04
CA PRO A 233 -8.39 -13.85 -16.08
C PRO A 233 -6.94 -13.31 -16.03
N PHE A 234 -6.16 -13.73 -15.04
CA PHE A 234 -4.82 -13.25 -14.76
C PHE A 234 -3.90 -14.43 -14.46
N LYS A 235 -2.68 -14.44 -15.02
CA LYS A 235 -1.73 -15.55 -14.81
C LYS A 235 -0.70 -15.28 -13.73
N ASN A 236 -0.53 -14.02 -13.34
CA ASN A 236 0.47 -13.60 -12.37
C ASN A 236 -0.10 -12.58 -11.39
N VAL A 237 0.35 -12.66 -10.14
CA VAL A 237 0.02 -11.73 -9.07
C VAL A 237 1.30 -11.31 -8.37
N VAL A 238 1.46 -10.00 -8.22
CA VAL A 238 2.61 -9.39 -7.56
C VAL A 238 2.16 -8.82 -6.22
N THR A 239 2.90 -9.14 -5.18
CA THR A 239 2.64 -8.63 -3.83
C THR A 239 3.96 -8.39 -3.10
N ASP A 240 3.92 -7.63 -2.00
CA ASP A 240 5.07 -7.54 -1.10
C ASP A 240 5.32 -8.88 -0.43
N PHE A 241 6.47 -9.04 0.23
CA PHE A 241 6.78 -10.23 1.02
C PHE A 241 5.98 -10.26 2.34
N SER A 242 4.66 -10.26 2.22
CA SER A 242 3.67 -10.29 3.30
C SER A 242 3.06 -11.68 3.41
N TRP A 243 3.19 -12.26 4.60
CA TRP A 243 2.58 -13.55 4.94
C TRP A 243 1.07 -13.59 4.70
N ALA A 244 0.36 -12.50 5.00
CA ALA A 244 -1.08 -12.43 4.82
C ALA A 244 -1.46 -12.53 3.34
N PHE A 245 -0.76 -11.82 2.45
CA PHE A 245 -0.99 -11.87 1.02
C PHE A 245 -0.57 -13.21 0.40
N MET A 246 0.65 -13.68 0.69
CA MET A 246 1.16 -14.93 0.12
C MET A 246 0.22 -16.11 0.43
N HIS A 247 -0.18 -16.28 1.69
CA HIS A 247 -1.14 -17.33 2.05
C HIS A 247 -2.55 -17.05 1.53
N GLY A 248 -2.99 -15.79 1.57
CA GLY A 248 -4.32 -15.41 1.12
C GLY A 248 -4.55 -15.74 -0.36
N ILE A 249 -3.59 -15.38 -1.21
CA ILE A 249 -3.60 -15.66 -2.65
C ILE A 249 -3.50 -17.18 -2.90
N SER A 250 -2.56 -17.84 -2.23
CA SER A 250 -2.36 -19.30 -2.33
C SER A 250 -3.68 -20.06 -2.06
N LYS A 251 -4.39 -19.69 -0.98
CA LYS A 251 -5.64 -20.33 -0.57
C LYS A 251 -6.84 -19.90 -1.40
N ALA A 252 -6.95 -18.62 -1.75
CA ALA A 252 -8.10 -18.12 -2.49
C ALA A 252 -8.10 -18.55 -3.96
N TRP A 253 -6.94 -18.47 -4.62
CA TRP A 253 -6.85 -18.58 -6.08
C TRP A 253 -6.22 -19.89 -6.55
N ASN A 254 -5.28 -20.47 -5.79
CA ASN A 254 -4.62 -21.74 -6.14
C ASN A 254 -5.14 -22.96 -5.36
N SER A 255 -6.11 -22.75 -4.45
CA SER A 255 -6.70 -23.81 -3.61
C SER A 255 -5.66 -24.59 -2.78
N LYS A 256 -4.57 -23.92 -2.37
CA LYS A 256 -3.55 -24.47 -1.48
C LYS A 256 -3.73 -23.88 -0.09
N GLU A 257 -3.83 -24.71 0.94
CA GLU A 257 -4.15 -24.22 2.28
C GLU A 257 -3.04 -23.28 2.76
N THR A 258 -1.78 -23.61 2.51
CA THR A 258 -0.62 -22.79 2.91
C THR A 258 0.18 -22.27 1.71
N ILE A 259 1.05 -21.28 1.94
CA ILE A 259 2.07 -20.92 0.93
C ILE A 259 3.04 -22.07 0.68
N PHE A 260 3.36 -22.87 1.70
CA PHE A 260 4.28 -24.01 1.58
C PHE A 260 3.75 -25.10 0.64
N GLU A 261 2.46 -25.40 0.68
CA GLU A 261 1.83 -26.31 -0.29
C GLU A 261 1.90 -25.79 -1.73
N TYR A 262 1.82 -24.46 -1.91
CA TYR A 262 2.03 -23.84 -3.21
C TYR A 262 3.50 -23.93 -3.64
N LEU A 263 4.45 -23.70 -2.74
CA LEU A 263 5.88 -23.83 -3.02
C LEU A 263 6.24 -25.28 -3.39
N ASP A 264 5.69 -26.28 -2.70
CA ASP A 264 5.91 -27.69 -3.05
C ASP A 264 5.34 -28.03 -4.43
N MET A 265 4.21 -27.43 -4.81
CA MET A 265 3.69 -27.53 -6.19
C MET A 265 4.66 -26.89 -7.19
N CYS A 266 5.18 -25.69 -6.92
CA CYS A 266 6.21 -25.07 -7.75
C CYS A 266 7.44 -25.99 -7.91
N HIS A 267 7.91 -26.61 -6.83
CA HIS A 267 9.04 -27.54 -6.89
C HIS A 267 8.76 -28.74 -7.80
N ARG A 268 7.59 -29.37 -7.68
CA ARG A 268 7.20 -30.48 -8.56
C ARG A 268 7.11 -30.06 -10.02
N ILE A 269 6.66 -28.83 -10.30
CA ILE A 269 6.64 -28.28 -11.66
C ILE A 269 8.07 -28.08 -12.18
N LEU A 270 8.93 -27.42 -11.41
CA LEU A 270 10.31 -27.11 -11.82
C LEU A 270 11.21 -28.34 -11.97
N THR A 271 10.89 -29.42 -11.25
CA THR A 271 11.59 -30.71 -11.37
C THR A 271 10.95 -31.66 -12.40
N GLY A 272 9.98 -31.17 -13.19
CA GLY A 272 9.33 -31.95 -14.26
C GLY A 272 8.39 -33.06 -13.78
N ARG A 273 8.03 -33.08 -12.49
CA ARG A 273 7.08 -34.05 -11.90
C ARG A 273 5.62 -33.67 -12.14
N GLU A 274 5.34 -32.40 -12.35
CA GLU A 274 4.01 -31.85 -12.67
C GLU A 274 4.10 -30.81 -13.78
N THR A 275 2.99 -30.54 -14.47
CA THR A 275 2.87 -29.42 -15.41
C THR A 275 2.06 -28.28 -14.79
N LEU A 276 2.36 -27.04 -15.17
CA LEU A 276 1.62 -25.89 -14.68
C LEU A 276 0.18 -25.91 -15.23
N SER A 277 -0.80 -26.04 -14.34
CA SER A 277 -2.22 -25.99 -14.74
C SER A 277 -2.61 -24.60 -15.24
N SER A 278 -3.46 -24.55 -16.27
CA SER A 278 -4.02 -23.31 -16.82
C SER A 278 -4.85 -22.50 -15.81
N SER A 279 -5.33 -23.15 -14.74
CA SER A 279 -6.08 -22.52 -13.64
C SER A 279 -5.19 -22.02 -12.48
N THR A 280 -3.87 -22.16 -12.59
CA THR A 280 -2.92 -21.72 -11.56
C THR A 280 -2.51 -20.27 -11.78
N VAL A 281 -2.52 -19.50 -10.71
CA VAL A 281 -1.92 -18.17 -10.61
C VAL A 281 -0.48 -18.30 -10.13
N VAL A 282 0.47 -17.72 -10.86
CA VAL A 282 1.83 -17.54 -10.37
C VAL A 282 1.86 -16.39 -9.37
N ILE A 283 2.40 -16.65 -8.17
CA ILE A 283 2.61 -15.64 -7.13
C ILE A 283 4.06 -15.15 -7.22
N THR A 284 4.24 -13.85 -7.37
CA THR A 284 5.54 -13.19 -7.46
C THR A 284 5.68 -12.16 -6.35
N SER A 285 6.85 -12.12 -5.70
CA SER A 285 7.20 -11.09 -4.73
C SER A 285 7.72 -9.84 -5.45
N CYS A 286 7.38 -8.66 -4.94
CA CYS A 286 7.90 -7.40 -5.45
C CYS A 286 9.44 -7.41 -5.42
N THR A 287 10.05 -7.30 -6.60
CA THR A 287 11.51 -7.35 -6.76
C THR A 287 12.21 -6.35 -5.85
N ASN A 288 11.80 -5.08 -5.88
CA ASN A 288 12.44 -3.99 -5.14
C ASN A 288 12.41 -4.21 -3.62
N HIS A 289 11.29 -4.71 -3.09
CA HIS A 289 11.16 -5.01 -1.67
C HIS A 289 11.96 -6.26 -1.28
N TYR A 290 12.01 -7.27 -2.15
CA TYR A 290 12.75 -8.48 -1.88
C TYR A 290 14.28 -8.27 -1.98
N VAL A 291 14.76 -7.49 -2.95
CA VAL A 291 16.17 -7.05 -3.04
C VAL A 291 16.58 -6.38 -1.73
N LYS A 292 15.79 -5.43 -1.22
CA LYS A 292 16.05 -4.79 0.08
C LYS A 292 16.12 -5.81 1.23
N ASN A 293 15.26 -6.83 1.23
CA ASN A 293 15.30 -7.88 2.26
C ASN A 293 16.62 -8.67 2.21
N ILE A 294 17.08 -9.06 1.02
CA ILE A 294 18.36 -9.75 0.84
C ILE A 294 19.53 -8.86 1.26
N LEU A 295 19.53 -7.59 0.82
CA LEU A 295 20.61 -6.67 1.14
C LEU A 295 20.70 -6.40 2.66
N ASN A 296 19.57 -6.28 3.33
CA ASN A 296 19.51 -6.24 4.80
C ASN A 296 20.06 -7.51 5.43
N HIS A 297 19.79 -8.69 4.86
CA HIS A 297 20.35 -9.96 5.33
C HIS A 297 21.87 -9.96 5.21
N ILE A 298 22.41 -9.52 4.07
CA ILE A 298 23.87 -9.45 3.83
C ILE A 298 24.53 -8.48 4.81
N LYS A 299 24.03 -7.23 4.91
CA LYS A 299 24.60 -6.21 5.82
C LYS A 299 24.58 -6.65 7.29
N ARG A 300 23.61 -7.46 7.72
CA ARG A 300 23.58 -8.03 9.09
C ARG A 300 24.73 -9.00 9.36
N ASN A 301 25.23 -9.71 8.35
CA ASN A 301 26.27 -10.73 8.49
C ASN A 301 27.67 -10.22 8.08
N TYR A 302 27.74 -9.14 7.30
CA TYR A 302 28.97 -8.46 6.89
C TYR A 302 28.88 -6.95 7.20
N PRO A 303 28.76 -6.55 8.48
CA PRO A 303 28.54 -5.14 8.84
C PRO A 303 29.74 -4.24 8.59
N ASP A 304 30.97 -4.78 8.69
CA ASP A 304 32.21 -4.00 8.63
C ASP A 304 33.02 -4.21 7.32
N ASP A 305 32.51 -5.03 6.39
CA ASP A 305 33.14 -5.33 5.10
C ASP A 305 32.19 -5.03 3.92
N GLU A 306 32.03 -3.74 3.63
CA GLU A 306 31.16 -3.23 2.57
C GLU A 306 31.52 -3.81 1.19
N LYS A 307 32.81 -4.02 0.90
CA LYS A 307 33.24 -4.55 -0.40
C LYS A 307 32.79 -5.99 -0.59
N THR A 308 32.96 -6.83 0.44
CA THR A 308 32.47 -8.21 0.42
C THR A 308 30.94 -8.25 0.38
N ALA A 309 30.27 -7.43 1.20
CA ALA A 309 28.81 -7.34 1.21
C ALA A 309 28.25 -6.95 -0.17
N PHE A 310 28.80 -5.92 -0.80
CA PHE A 310 28.41 -5.46 -2.14
C PHE A 310 28.65 -6.52 -3.21
N TYR A 311 29.79 -7.23 -3.15
CA TYR A 311 30.08 -8.30 -4.10
C TYR A 311 29.11 -9.49 -3.94
N ILE A 312 28.82 -9.93 -2.70
CA ILE A 312 27.82 -10.97 -2.43
C ILE A 312 26.44 -10.51 -2.92
N ALA A 313 26.07 -9.26 -2.69
CA ALA A 313 24.83 -8.68 -3.16
C ALA A 313 24.69 -8.78 -4.69
N ARG A 314 25.74 -8.43 -5.44
CA ARG A 314 25.76 -8.59 -6.90
C ARG A 314 25.63 -10.05 -7.33
N CYS A 315 26.33 -10.96 -6.65
CA CYS A 315 26.22 -12.40 -6.93
C CYS A 315 24.79 -12.91 -6.71
N VAL A 316 24.11 -12.48 -5.65
CA VAL A 316 22.70 -12.83 -5.39
C VAL A 316 21.76 -12.13 -6.36
N GLY A 317 22.08 -10.90 -6.78
CA GLY A 317 21.35 -10.15 -7.79
C GLY A 317 21.21 -10.89 -9.12
N LEU A 318 22.19 -11.71 -9.51
CA LEU A 318 22.11 -12.53 -10.73
C LEU A 318 20.90 -13.48 -10.75
N VAL A 319 20.58 -14.07 -9.61
CA VAL A 319 19.51 -15.07 -9.47
C VAL A 319 18.14 -14.49 -9.76
N PHE A 320 18.02 -13.17 -9.61
CA PHE A 320 16.80 -12.49 -9.99
C PHE A 320 16.58 -12.59 -11.52
N GLU A 321 17.61 -12.63 -12.35
CA GLU A 321 17.38 -12.74 -13.79
C GLU A 321 17.31 -14.19 -14.29
N MET A 322 17.70 -15.16 -13.45
CA MET A 322 17.68 -16.58 -13.80
C MET A 322 16.25 -17.14 -13.94
N ASN A 323 16.06 -17.92 -15.00
CA ASN A 323 14.77 -18.55 -15.36
C ASN A 323 14.84 -20.08 -15.44
N ASN A 324 16.02 -20.68 -15.22
CA ASN A 324 16.24 -22.11 -15.23
C ASN A 324 16.57 -22.60 -13.81
N TYR A 325 15.86 -23.63 -13.34
CA TYR A 325 16.04 -24.12 -11.98
C TYR A 325 17.39 -24.80 -11.73
N GLU A 326 17.92 -25.52 -12.72
CA GLU A 326 19.24 -26.16 -12.63
C GLU A 326 20.38 -25.14 -12.69
N GLU A 327 20.21 -24.05 -13.46
CA GLU A 327 21.15 -22.92 -13.44
C GLU A 327 21.22 -22.26 -12.05
N ILE A 328 20.08 -22.13 -11.36
CA ILE A 328 20.05 -21.59 -9.99
C ILE A 328 20.74 -22.56 -9.01
N LYS A 329 20.58 -23.88 -9.18
CA LYS A 329 21.32 -24.86 -8.37
C LYS A 329 22.82 -24.73 -8.55
N HIS A 330 23.28 -24.63 -9.80
CA HIS A 330 24.68 -24.40 -10.14
C HIS A 330 25.20 -23.08 -9.53
N TRP A 331 24.46 -21.99 -9.69
CA TRP A 331 24.78 -20.71 -9.05
C TRP A 331 24.94 -20.85 -7.52
N PHE A 332 24.04 -21.60 -6.87
CA PHE A 332 24.10 -21.78 -5.43
C PHE A 332 25.31 -22.61 -5.01
N GLU A 333 25.73 -23.59 -5.82
CA GLU A 333 26.96 -24.34 -5.61
C GLU A 333 28.21 -23.43 -5.69
N LEU A 334 28.27 -22.55 -6.70
CA LEU A 334 29.33 -21.55 -6.84
C LEU A 334 29.35 -20.60 -5.63
N LEU A 335 28.21 -20.01 -5.27
CA LEU A 335 28.09 -19.13 -4.10
C LEU A 335 28.50 -19.86 -2.81
N SER A 336 28.03 -21.09 -2.62
CA SER A 336 28.35 -21.91 -1.45
C SER A 336 29.84 -22.18 -1.35
N THR A 337 30.51 -22.46 -2.48
CA THR A 337 31.95 -22.73 -2.50
C THR A 337 32.74 -21.48 -2.10
N MET A 338 32.31 -20.31 -2.57
CA MET A 338 32.94 -19.03 -2.22
C MET A 338 32.75 -18.65 -0.76
N ILE A 339 31.59 -18.95 -0.17
CA ILE A 339 31.26 -18.53 1.21
C ILE A 339 31.68 -19.57 2.27
N LEU A 340 31.70 -20.86 1.93
CA LEU A 340 32.09 -21.92 2.88
C LEU A 340 33.59 -22.22 2.89
N SER A 341 34.34 -21.74 1.90
CA SER A 341 35.80 -21.87 1.89
C SER A 341 36.42 -20.88 2.89
N ASN A 342 36.98 -21.36 3.99
CA ASN A 342 37.68 -20.51 4.96
C ASN A 342 39.05 -19.99 4.48
N LYS A 343 39.57 -20.54 3.37
CA LYS A 343 40.87 -20.21 2.76
C LYS A 343 40.72 -19.91 1.27
N SER A 344 41.55 -19.01 0.75
CA SER A 344 41.58 -18.64 -0.68
C SER A 344 42.28 -19.69 -1.55
N THR A 345 41.67 -20.87 -1.67
CA THR A 345 42.17 -22.01 -2.45
C THR A 345 42.07 -21.78 -3.96
N GLU A 346 42.80 -22.56 -4.78
CA GLU A 346 42.66 -22.51 -6.25
C GLU A 346 41.23 -22.79 -6.72
N MET A 347 40.52 -23.69 -6.04
CA MET A 347 39.10 -23.93 -6.27
C MET A 347 38.25 -22.66 -6.03
N CYS A 348 38.48 -21.95 -4.93
CA CYS A 348 37.79 -20.70 -4.63
C CYS A 348 38.09 -19.61 -5.69
N LYS A 349 39.33 -19.56 -6.20
CA LYS A 349 39.71 -18.63 -7.28
C LYS A 349 39.02 -18.98 -8.61
N ALA A 350 38.99 -20.26 -8.97
CA ALA A 350 38.31 -20.75 -10.17
C ALA A 350 36.82 -20.42 -10.16
N VAL A 351 36.13 -20.75 -9.06
CA VAL A 351 34.70 -20.43 -8.86
C VAL A 351 34.45 -18.92 -8.89
N SER A 352 35.32 -18.11 -8.26
CA SER A 352 35.19 -16.65 -8.32
C SER A 352 35.34 -16.10 -9.75
N MET A 353 36.21 -16.68 -10.58
CA MET A 353 36.34 -16.30 -11.99
C MET A 353 35.08 -16.65 -12.80
N GLU A 354 34.48 -17.81 -12.54
CA GLU A 354 33.22 -18.21 -13.16
C GLU A 354 32.08 -17.27 -12.75
N MET A 355 31.90 -16.98 -11.46
CA MET A 355 30.90 -16.03 -10.96
C MET A 355 31.10 -14.62 -11.55
N LYS A 356 32.35 -14.15 -11.69
CA LYS A 356 32.66 -12.89 -12.38
C LYS A 356 32.27 -12.89 -13.85
N THR A 357 32.30 -14.05 -14.50
CA THR A 357 31.88 -14.20 -15.91
C THR A 357 30.35 -14.06 -16.01
N TYR A 358 29.60 -14.66 -15.09
CA TYR A 358 28.16 -14.43 -14.97
C TYR A 358 27.81 -12.95 -14.75
N LEU A 359 28.54 -12.26 -13.87
CA LEU A 359 28.34 -10.83 -13.61
C LEU A 359 28.59 -9.93 -14.83
N LYS A 360 29.58 -10.26 -15.66
CA LYS A 360 29.88 -9.49 -16.88
C LYS A 360 28.87 -9.69 -18.00
N THR A 361 28.26 -10.87 -18.05
CA THR A 361 27.32 -11.25 -19.11
C THR A 361 25.88 -10.83 -18.79
N ASN A 362 25.56 -10.64 -17.51
CA ASN A 362 24.21 -10.32 -17.02
C ASN A 362 24.21 -8.97 -16.27
N HIS A 363 24.34 -7.88 -17.00
CA HIS A 363 24.08 -6.54 -16.47
C HIS A 363 22.57 -6.27 -16.46
N GLY A 364 21.97 -6.17 -15.27
CA GLY A 364 20.52 -6.16 -15.09
C GLY A 364 20.00 -5.04 -14.20
N LEU A 365 18.67 -4.84 -14.21
CA LEU A 365 17.95 -3.82 -13.41
C LEU A 365 18.26 -3.89 -11.91
N VAL A 366 18.52 -5.09 -11.39
CA VAL A 366 18.83 -5.32 -9.96
C VAL A 366 20.17 -4.71 -9.56
N GLU A 367 21.13 -4.61 -10.49
CA GLU A 367 22.43 -3.99 -10.23
C GLU A 367 22.28 -2.52 -9.83
N TYR A 368 21.40 -1.78 -10.53
CA TYR A 368 21.08 -0.40 -10.19
C TYR A 368 20.39 -0.25 -8.82
N GLU A 369 19.57 -1.22 -8.41
CA GLU A 369 18.96 -1.22 -7.08
C GLU A 369 19.97 -1.50 -5.96
N ILE A 370 20.94 -2.39 -6.24
CA ILE A 370 22.04 -2.70 -5.33
C ILE A 370 22.96 -1.48 -5.17
N GLU A 371 23.31 -0.82 -6.26
CA GLU A 371 24.12 0.41 -6.25
C GLU A 371 23.45 1.52 -5.42
N LYS A 372 22.16 1.78 -5.63
CA LYS A 372 21.41 2.75 -4.82
C LYS A 372 21.34 2.42 -3.34
N PHE A 373 21.35 1.14 -2.99
CA PHE A 373 21.28 0.69 -1.60
C PHE A 373 22.63 0.88 -0.87
N ASP A 374 23.73 0.98 -1.61
CA ASP A 374 25.05 1.30 -1.06
C ASP A 374 25.11 2.76 -0.58
N ASP A 375 24.48 3.68 -1.33
CA ASP A 375 24.48 5.13 -1.03
C ASP A 375 23.60 5.55 0.18
N ASP A 376 22.67 4.70 0.62
CA ASP A 376 21.67 5.05 1.66
C ASP A 376 22.20 4.77 3.09
N GLN A 377 22.89 5.75 3.69
CA GLN A 377 23.57 5.62 5.01
C GLN A 377 22.66 5.59 6.26
N ASN A 378 21.33 5.72 6.12
CA ASN A 378 20.41 5.86 7.24
C ASN A 378 19.46 4.67 7.40
N TYR A 379 19.98 3.50 7.80
CA TYR A 379 19.12 2.34 8.08
C TYR A 379 19.29 1.79 9.49
N SER A 380 18.18 1.80 10.25
CA SER A 380 18.09 1.01 11.49
C SER A 380 17.77 -0.43 11.12
N CYS A 381 18.72 -1.33 11.34
CA CYS A 381 18.50 -2.78 11.24
C CYS A 381 17.47 -3.24 12.30
N GLY A 382 16.18 -3.17 11.96
CA GLY A 382 15.14 -3.85 12.72
C GLY A 382 15.39 -5.35 12.65
N LYS A 383 15.72 -5.99 13.77
CA LYS A 383 15.77 -7.45 13.89
C LYS A 383 14.36 -8.00 13.70
N THR A 384 14.00 -8.37 12.49
CA THR A 384 12.80 -9.15 12.20
C THR A 384 13.21 -10.46 11.53
N ALA A 385 14.11 -11.21 12.17
CA ALA A 385 14.16 -12.65 11.92
C ALA A 385 12.92 -13.22 12.61
N ASP A 386 11.80 -13.30 11.88
CA ASP A 386 10.61 -14.00 12.32
C ASP A 386 10.93 -15.50 12.32
N THR A 387 11.57 -15.95 13.41
CA THR A 387 12.03 -17.33 13.64
C THR A 387 10.86 -18.31 13.77
N LEU A 388 9.64 -17.79 13.93
CA LEU A 388 8.41 -18.54 14.15
C LEU A 388 8.13 -19.60 13.07
N TYR A 389 8.65 -19.41 11.85
CA TYR A 389 8.41 -20.29 10.70
C TYR A 389 9.64 -21.06 10.20
N TYR A 390 10.74 -21.04 10.96
CA TYR A 390 11.97 -21.73 10.54
C TYR A 390 11.74 -23.25 10.40
N ALA A 391 10.91 -23.84 11.24
CA ALA A 391 10.60 -25.26 11.18
C ALA A 391 9.86 -25.62 9.88
N GLU A 392 8.90 -24.80 9.46
CA GLU A 392 8.15 -24.99 8.22
C GLU A 392 9.03 -24.78 6.99
N ARG A 393 9.88 -23.75 7.00
CA ARG A 393 10.84 -23.49 5.90
C ARG A 393 11.78 -24.67 5.67
N LYS A 394 12.25 -25.30 6.75
CA LYS A 394 13.11 -26.50 6.69
C LYS A 394 12.40 -27.75 6.18
N LYS A 395 11.07 -27.77 6.10
CA LYS A 395 10.29 -28.87 5.48
C LYS A 395 10.13 -28.69 3.97
N SER A 396 10.49 -27.53 3.41
CA SER A 396 10.34 -27.24 2.00
C SER A 396 11.21 -28.16 1.13
N ALA A 397 10.67 -28.65 0.02
CA ALA A 397 11.44 -29.41 -0.96
C ALA A 397 12.63 -28.60 -1.51
N PHE A 398 12.46 -27.28 -1.73
CA PHE A 398 13.56 -26.39 -2.14
C PHE A 398 14.68 -26.35 -1.09
N TYR A 399 14.33 -26.28 0.19
CA TYR A 399 15.33 -26.31 1.27
C TYR A 399 16.14 -27.59 1.21
N HIS A 400 15.49 -28.75 1.06
CA HIS A 400 16.18 -30.04 1.02
C HIS A 400 17.12 -30.18 -0.18
N ASP A 401 16.68 -29.80 -1.38
CA ASP A 401 17.52 -29.84 -2.59
C ASP A 401 18.79 -29.00 -2.42
N PHE A 402 18.64 -27.77 -1.91
CA PHE A 402 19.76 -26.85 -1.75
C PHE A 402 20.62 -27.18 -0.52
N LYS A 403 20.04 -27.81 0.51
CA LYS A 403 20.79 -28.31 1.67
C LYS A 403 21.76 -29.43 1.27
N GLN A 404 21.38 -30.28 0.33
CA GLN A 404 22.27 -31.30 -0.23
C GLN A 404 23.48 -30.68 -0.93
N ILE A 405 23.27 -29.60 -1.70
CA ILE A 405 24.35 -28.83 -2.33
C ILE A 405 25.25 -28.22 -1.24
N PHE A 406 24.65 -27.54 -0.26
CA PHE A 406 25.36 -26.94 0.87
C PHE A 406 26.26 -27.97 1.59
N ASP A 407 25.72 -29.14 1.94
CA ASP A 407 26.45 -30.18 2.67
C ASP A 407 27.57 -30.80 1.84
N SER A 408 27.32 -31.01 0.55
CA SER A 408 28.30 -31.56 -0.38
C SER A 408 29.48 -30.58 -0.53
N VAL A 409 29.19 -29.30 -0.77
CA VAL A 409 30.21 -28.25 -0.87
C VAL A 409 30.99 -28.11 0.44
N LYS A 410 30.29 -28.06 1.59
CA LYS A 410 30.92 -27.97 2.91
C LYS A 410 31.96 -29.07 3.13
N LYS A 411 31.63 -30.31 2.76
CA LYS A 411 32.54 -31.45 2.85
C LYS A 411 33.76 -31.28 1.96
N ILE A 412 33.57 -30.84 0.71
CA ILE A 412 34.65 -30.65 -0.27
C ILE A 412 35.62 -29.54 0.18
N VAL A 413 35.10 -28.36 0.56
CA VAL A 413 35.95 -27.23 0.96
C VAL A 413 36.73 -27.52 2.25
N SER A 414 36.13 -28.28 3.18
CA SER A 414 36.79 -28.64 4.44
C SER A 414 38.02 -29.52 4.22
N ILE A 415 37.96 -30.48 3.28
CA ILE A 415 39.09 -31.34 2.92
C ILE A 415 40.20 -30.52 2.27
N SER A 416 39.84 -29.66 1.32
CA SER A 416 40.81 -28.81 0.61
C SER A 416 41.55 -27.85 1.55
N SER A 417 40.87 -27.29 2.54
CA SER A 417 41.48 -26.36 3.49
C SER A 417 42.49 -27.00 4.46
N GLN A 418 42.30 -28.27 4.83
CA GLN A 418 43.24 -28.99 5.71
C GLN A 418 44.64 -29.16 5.08
N ASN A 419 44.71 -29.18 3.75
CA ASN A 419 45.96 -29.34 3.01
C ASN A 419 46.73 -28.02 2.80
N HIS A 420 46.14 -26.88 3.15
CA HIS A 420 46.65 -25.55 2.77
C HIS A 420 46.62 -24.50 3.89
N ASN A 421 47.18 -24.85 5.06
CA ASN A 421 47.23 -23.94 6.23
C ASN A 421 47.98 -22.62 5.99
N HIS A 422 48.84 -22.54 4.98
CA HIS A 422 49.63 -21.35 4.62
C HIS A 422 48.89 -20.33 3.75
N LEU A 423 47.66 -20.63 3.30
CA LEU A 423 46.89 -19.71 2.46
C LEU A 423 46.18 -18.61 3.27
N ASP A 424 45.92 -17.50 2.61
CA ASP A 424 45.16 -16.36 3.14
C ASP A 424 43.74 -16.75 3.55
N VAL A 425 43.24 -16.08 4.58
CA VAL A 425 41.85 -16.21 5.02
C VAL A 425 40.93 -15.58 3.98
N ASN A 426 39.85 -16.28 3.63
CA ASN A 426 38.84 -15.75 2.72
C ASN A 426 37.92 -14.77 3.45
N SER A 427 37.87 -13.51 3.00
CA SER A 427 37.00 -12.48 3.59
C SER A 427 35.51 -12.78 3.44
N MET A 428 35.13 -13.61 2.46
CA MET A 428 33.73 -14.01 2.25
C MET A 428 33.28 -15.13 3.18
N TYR A 429 34.18 -15.75 3.94
CA TYR A 429 33.85 -16.92 4.74
C TYR A 429 32.80 -16.61 5.82
N SER A 430 31.60 -17.20 5.69
CA SER A 430 30.56 -17.13 6.72
C SER A 430 29.56 -18.27 6.54
N GLU A 431 29.75 -19.34 7.30
CA GLU A 431 28.79 -20.45 7.33
C GLU A 431 27.42 -20.00 7.86
N GLU A 432 27.41 -19.12 8.86
CA GLU A 432 26.20 -18.58 9.47
C GLU A 432 25.34 -17.83 8.45
N TYR A 433 25.95 -16.92 7.68
CA TYR A 433 25.25 -16.19 6.62
C TYR A 433 24.59 -17.15 5.62
N LEU A 434 25.35 -18.11 5.10
CA LEU A 434 24.82 -19.00 4.06
C LEU A 434 23.73 -19.93 4.61
N LEU A 435 23.86 -20.39 5.86
CA LEU A 435 22.82 -21.18 6.52
C LEU A 435 21.54 -20.37 6.73
N HIS A 436 21.65 -19.11 7.16
CA HIS A 436 20.50 -18.22 7.26
C HIS A 436 19.90 -17.93 5.88
N PHE A 437 20.72 -17.68 4.86
CA PHE A 437 20.24 -17.48 3.49
C PHE A 437 19.47 -18.70 2.98
N LEU A 438 19.99 -19.90 3.23
CA LEU A 438 19.36 -21.18 2.89
C LEU A 438 18.01 -21.39 3.60
N ILE A 439 17.86 -20.93 4.84
CA ILE A 439 16.59 -21.07 5.58
C ILE A 439 15.60 -19.97 5.21
N GLU A 440 16.06 -18.74 5.00
CA GLU A 440 15.18 -17.57 4.86
C GLU A 440 14.78 -17.26 3.42
N ASN A 441 15.64 -17.52 2.44
CA ASN A 441 15.42 -17.07 1.06
C ASN A 441 15.16 -18.21 0.08
N VAL A 442 15.91 -19.32 0.21
CA VAL A 442 15.85 -20.46 -0.73
C VAL A 442 14.45 -21.09 -0.84
N PRO A 443 13.69 -21.30 0.26
CA PRO A 443 12.33 -21.87 0.16
C PRO A 443 11.39 -21.06 -0.74
N TYR A 444 11.67 -19.76 -0.90
CA TYR A 444 10.85 -18.83 -1.65
C TYR A 444 11.39 -18.51 -3.05
N ILE A 445 12.46 -19.18 -3.52
CA ILE A 445 13.00 -19.01 -4.89
C ILE A 445 11.91 -18.83 -5.97
N PRO A 446 10.87 -19.67 -6.07
CA PRO A 446 9.87 -19.51 -7.13
C PRO A 446 9.05 -18.21 -7.06
N LEU A 447 9.07 -17.50 -5.92
CA LEU A 447 8.38 -16.21 -5.76
C LEU A 447 9.22 -15.03 -6.19
N TRP A 448 10.55 -15.10 -6.06
CA TRP A 448 11.43 -13.95 -6.27
C TRP A 448 12.43 -14.12 -7.40
N THR A 449 12.42 -15.25 -8.14
CA THR A 449 13.16 -15.50 -9.40
C THR A 449 12.21 -15.59 -10.60
N LYS A 450 12.72 -15.76 -11.82
CA LYS A 450 11.87 -15.87 -13.03
C LYS A 450 11.40 -17.30 -13.34
N VAL A 451 11.83 -18.30 -12.59
CA VAL A 451 11.58 -19.72 -12.90
C VAL A 451 10.11 -20.10 -13.05
N MET A 452 9.20 -19.41 -12.34
CA MET A 452 7.76 -19.61 -12.47
C MET A 452 7.12 -18.64 -13.47
N THR A 453 7.64 -17.42 -13.60
CA THR A 453 7.02 -16.39 -14.46
C THR A 453 7.22 -16.69 -15.94
N THR A 454 8.35 -17.30 -16.32
CA THR A 454 8.59 -17.75 -17.69
C THR A 454 7.63 -18.85 -18.14
N LEU A 455 7.15 -19.69 -17.22
CA LEU A 455 6.13 -20.72 -17.51
C LEU A 455 4.77 -20.13 -17.90
N VAL A 456 4.53 -18.85 -17.61
CA VAL A 456 3.35 -18.10 -18.03
C VAL A 456 3.67 -17.03 -19.07
N HIS A 457 4.82 -17.15 -19.75
CA HIS A 457 5.32 -16.21 -20.77
C HIS A 457 5.50 -14.77 -20.28
N LEU A 458 5.87 -14.62 -19.00
CA LEU A 458 6.21 -13.34 -18.40
C LEU A 458 7.73 -13.23 -18.21
N GLU A 459 8.39 -12.57 -19.17
CA GLU A 459 9.85 -12.40 -19.21
C GLU A 459 10.34 -11.23 -18.34
N GLU A 460 9.51 -10.18 -18.23
CA GLU A 460 9.82 -8.99 -17.43
C GLU A 460 9.45 -9.19 -15.97
N ARG A 461 10.38 -8.79 -15.09
CA ARG A 461 10.10 -8.69 -13.66
C ARG A 461 9.05 -7.64 -13.40
N GLN A 462 8.26 -7.94 -12.38
CA GLN A 462 7.22 -7.05 -11.93
C GLN A 462 7.57 -6.52 -10.54
N SER A 463 7.27 -5.25 -10.30
CA SER A 463 7.34 -4.61 -9.00
C SER A 463 5.95 -4.14 -8.58
N ASN A 464 5.83 -3.68 -7.33
CA ASN A 464 4.59 -3.09 -6.83
C ASN A 464 4.36 -1.64 -7.25
N ALA A 465 5.15 -1.12 -8.20
CA ALA A 465 5.01 0.25 -8.70
C ALA A 465 3.58 0.61 -9.15
N SER A 466 2.85 -0.34 -9.74
CA SER A 466 1.45 -0.13 -10.14
C SER A 466 0.54 0.17 -8.93
N VAL A 467 0.60 -0.65 -7.87
CA VAL A 467 -0.26 -0.48 -6.69
C VAL A 467 0.21 0.68 -5.80
N GLU A 468 1.52 0.95 -5.74
CA GLU A 468 2.06 2.15 -5.09
C GLU A 468 1.62 3.43 -5.82
N SER A 469 1.63 3.43 -7.15
CA SER A 469 1.11 4.52 -7.96
C SER A 469 -0.37 4.76 -7.71
N TRP A 470 -1.15 3.68 -7.59
CA TRP A 470 -2.55 3.75 -7.19
C TRP A 470 -2.73 4.36 -5.79
N PHE A 471 -1.96 3.93 -4.79
CA PHE A 471 -2.06 4.51 -3.45
C PHE A 471 -1.61 5.97 -3.38
N ASN A 472 -0.61 6.36 -4.18
CA ASN A 472 -0.22 7.75 -4.33
C ASN A 472 -1.36 8.59 -4.93
N LEU A 473 -2.01 8.07 -5.98
CA LEU A 473 -3.19 8.68 -6.60
C LEU A 473 -4.33 8.83 -5.59
N VAL A 474 -4.64 7.77 -4.84
CA VAL A 474 -5.66 7.78 -3.78
C VAL A 474 -5.36 8.89 -2.77
N LYS A 475 -4.18 8.86 -2.15
CA LYS A 475 -3.84 9.80 -1.07
C LYS A 475 -3.80 11.26 -1.52
N ASN A 476 -3.20 11.52 -2.69
CA ASN A 476 -2.85 12.89 -3.08
C ASN A 476 -3.84 13.51 -4.06
N HIS A 477 -4.53 12.72 -4.88
CA HIS A 477 -5.46 13.23 -5.90
C HIS A 477 -6.92 12.96 -5.51
N ILE A 478 -7.30 11.70 -5.29
CA ILE A 478 -8.69 11.33 -4.99
C ILE A 478 -9.11 11.94 -3.65
N LEU A 479 -8.28 11.80 -2.61
CA LEU A 479 -8.56 12.37 -1.30
C LEU A 479 -8.04 13.81 -1.14
N ALA A 480 -7.35 14.36 -2.16
CA ALA A 480 -6.73 15.68 -2.12
C ALA A 480 -5.89 15.93 -0.84
N GLY A 481 -5.12 14.93 -0.42
CA GLY A 481 -4.30 14.97 0.80
C GLY A 481 -5.06 14.80 2.11
N LYS A 482 -6.40 14.73 2.08
CA LYS A 482 -7.22 14.48 3.28
C LYS A 482 -7.03 13.03 3.74
N ARG A 483 -6.48 12.86 4.93
CA ARG A 483 -6.25 11.56 5.57
C ARG A 483 -7.27 11.29 6.67
N ARG A 484 -7.42 10.02 7.04
CA ARG A 484 -8.34 9.56 8.11
C ARG A 484 -9.81 9.96 7.83
N MET A 485 -10.28 9.68 6.63
CA MET A 485 -11.68 9.88 6.26
C MET A 485 -12.57 8.83 6.92
N LYS A 486 -13.84 9.17 7.12
CA LYS A 486 -14.87 8.19 7.44
C LYS A 486 -15.00 7.17 6.29
N CYS A 487 -15.19 5.90 6.63
CA CYS A 487 -15.15 4.81 5.65
C CYS A 487 -16.16 4.97 4.51
N GLY A 488 -17.43 5.28 4.79
CA GLY A 488 -18.44 5.51 3.74
C GLY A 488 -18.01 6.59 2.76
N ARG A 489 -17.59 7.76 3.24
CA ARG A 489 -17.09 8.84 2.37
C ARG A 489 -15.86 8.43 1.57
N PHE A 490 -14.96 7.65 2.16
CA PHE A 490 -13.79 7.13 1.45
C PHE A 490 -14.23 6.25 0.28
N ILE A 491 -15.13 5.28 0.51
CA ILE A 491 -15.68 4.39 -0.52
C ILE A 491 -16.39 5.21 -1.61
N GLU A 492 -17.15 6.23 -1.25
CA GLU A 492 -17.82 7.09 -2.22
C GLU A 492 -16.81 7.82 -3.15
N ASN A 493 -15.73 8.37 -2.61
CA ASN A 493 -14.70 9.03 -3.42
C ASN A 493 -13.96 8.02 -4.33
N ILE A 494 -13.66 6.82 -3.81
CA ILE A 494 -13.00 5.76 -4.58
C ILE A 494 -13.92 5.31 -5.73
N THR A 495 -15.17 4.98 -5.45
CA THR A 495 -16.13 4.46 -6.44
C THR A 495 -16.49 5.50 -7.51
N GLN A 496 -16.52 6.79 -7.18
CA GLN A 496 -16.63 7.86 -8.18
C GLN A 496 -15.43 7.86 -9.14
N TYR A 497 -14.22 7.67 -8.63
CA TYR A 497 -13.01 7.59 -9.46
C TYR A 497 -12.95 6.28 -10.27
N GLU A 498 -13.35 5.15 -9.69
CA GLU A 498 -13.48 3.87 -10.40
C GLU A 498 -14.37 3.99 -11.63
N ALA A 499 -15.50 4.70 -11.52
CA ALA A 499 -16.38 4.96 -12.65
C ALA A 499 -15.70 5.77 -13.76
N GLN A 500 -14.83 6.71 -13.41
CA GLN A 500 -14.01 7.45 -14.38
C GLN A 500 -12.98 6.53 -15.05
N CYS A 501 -12.27 5.70 -14.28
CA CYS A 501 -11.33 4.71 -14.81
C CYS A 501 -12.02 3.76 -15.79
N PHE A 502 -13.19 3.23 -15.44
CA PHE A 502 -13.97 2.37 -16.31
C PHE A 502 -14.31 3.07 -17.64
N ARG A 503 -14.78 4.33 -17.60
CA ARG A 503 -15.06 5.10 -18.81
C ARG A 503 -13.82 5.36 -19.66
N GLN A 504 -12.67 5.62 -19.04
CA GLN A 504 -11.40 5.76 -19.77
C GLN A 504 -11.00 4.48 -20.49
N VAL A 505 -11.17 3.31 -19.83
CA VAL A 505 -10.91 2.00 -20.43
C VAL A 505 -11.89 1.70 -21.57
N GLU A 506 -13.18 1.92 -21.34
CA GLU A 506 -14.25 1.68 -22.32
C GLU A 506 -14.07 2.54 -23.58
N LEU A 507 -13.74 3.82 -23.41
CA LEU A 507 -13.59 4.79 -24.48
C LEU A 507 -12.16 4.87 -25.04
N GLN A 508 -11.22 4.06 -24.51
CA GLN A 508 -9.80 4.06 -24.87
C GLN A 508 -9.16 5.47 -24.82
N ILE A 509 -9.49 6.26 -23.81
CA ILE A 509 -8.99 7.64 -23.68
C ILE A 509 -7.49 7.59 -23.37
N PRO A 510 -6.62 8.18 -24.24
CA PRO A 510 -5.18 8.15 -24.01
C PRO A 510 -4.77 9.09 -22.88
N ARG A 511 -3.79 8.68 -22.07
CA ARG A 511 -3.32 9.46 -20.92
C ARG A 511 -2.40 10.63 -21.28
N ARG A 512 -1.62 10.52 -22.36
CA ARG A 512 -0.52 11.46 -22.70
C ARG A 512 -0.66 12.18 -24.05
N ILE A 513 -1.63 11.78 -24.87
CA ILE A 513 -1.74 12.26 -26.26
C ILE A 513 -2.93 13.22 -26.35
N CYS A 514 -2.64 14.48 -26.69
CA CYS A 514 -3.65 15.47 -27.02
C CYS A 514 -3.69 15.69 -28.53
N ALA A 515 -4.88 15.95 -29.08
CA ALA A 515 -5.00 16.36 -30.48
C ALA A 515 -4.27 17.69 -30.69
N ILE A 516 -3.32 17.73 -31.61
CA ILE A 516 -2.64 18.97 -32.01
C ILE A 516 -3.57 19.67 -33.01
N LYS A 517 -3.92 20.93 -32.72
CA LYS A 517 -4.73 21.75 -33.63
C LYS A 517 -3.95 21.91 -34.94
N LYS A 518 -4.50 21.40 -36.06
CA LYS A 518 -3.94 21.66 -37.39
C LYS A 518 -3.93 23.17 -37.60
N LYS A 519 -2.75 23.74 -37.89
CA LYS A 519 -2.65 25.11 -38.38
C LYS A 519 -3.30 25.11 -39.77
N SER A 520 -4.42 25.83 -39.89
CA SER A 520 -5.08 26.16 -41.15
C SER A 520 -4.25 27.14 -41.94
#